data_AF-A0A9W6PR68-F1
#
_entry.id   AF-A0A9W6PR68-F1
#
_cell.length_a   1.000
_cell.length_b   1.000
_cell.length_c   1.000
_cell.angle_alpha   90.00
_cell.angle_beta   90.00
_cell.angle_gamma   90.00
#
_symmetry.space_group_name_H-M   'P 1'
#
loop_
_entity.id
_entity.type
_entity.pdbx_description
1 polymer ?
#
loop_
_entity_poly.entity_id
_entity_poly.type
_entity_poly.pdbx_seq_one_letter_code
_entity_poly.pdbx_strand_id
1 'polypeptide(L)'
;MITAMLEREIELLGQLLEEFGALRFPPDWYDREPGGESLVTLATTLAGCTAATLDGPLDARHREHLRQRRALLADLLPAVAADTYATGYFVTLYRMAVLAEEVDDRRAAVVRPG
;
A
#
# COMPACT_ATOMS: atom_id res chain seq x y z
N MET A 1 10.88 12.13 -20.24
CA MET A 1 11.39 10.87 -19.65
C MET A 1 10.71 10.57 -18.32
N ILE A 2 10.65 11.53 -17.37
CA ILE A 2 10.00 11.34 -16.05
C ILE A 2 8.51 10.96 -16.18
N THR A 3 7.78 11.54 -17.13
CA THR A 3 6.35 11.22 -17.37
C THR A 3 6.11 9.77 -17.78
N ALA A 4 6.90 9.23 -18.71
CA ALA A 4 6.74 7.84 -19.18
C ALA A 4 7.09 6.80 -18.10
N MET A 5 8.02 7.12 -17.18
CA MET A 5 8.32 6.26 -16.04
C MET A 5 7.18 6.26 -15.01
N LEU A 6 6.61 7.44 -14.75
CA LEU A 6 5.46 7.59 -13.84
C LEU A 6 4.22 6.87 -14.39
N GLU A 7 3.93 6.97 -15.68
CA GLU A 7 2.82 6.25 -16.34
C GLU A 7 2.94 4.73 -16.14
N ARG A 8 4.13 4.17 -16.36
CA ARG A 8 4.39 2.74 -16.14
C ARG A 8 4.21 2.33 -14.69
N GLU A 9 4.59 3.16 -13.73
CA GLU A 9 4.42 2.87 -12.31
C GLU A 9 2.95 2.94 -11.88
N ILE A 10 2.17 3.86 -12.46
CA ILE A 10 0.72 3.91 -12.28
C ILE A 10 0.07 2.64 -12.83
N GLU A 11 0.46 2.19 -14.02
CA GLU A 11 -0.04 0.94 -14.61
C GLU A 11 0.30 -0.26 -13.72
N LEU A 12 1.54 -0.36 -13.25
CA LEU A 12 1.98 -1.42 -12.35
C LEU A 12 1.22 -1.38 -11.01
N LEU A 13 0.99 -0.19 -10.46
CA LEU A 13 0.23 -0.02 -9.22
C LEU A 13 -1.23 -0.47 -9.39
N GLY A 14 -1.83 -0.18 -10.55
CA GLY A 14 -3.16 -0.67 -10.89
C GLY A 14 -3.24 -2.19 -10.97
N GLN A 15 -2.27 -2.82 -11.65
CA GLN A 15 -2.16 -4.28 -11.74
C GLN A 15 -2.01 -4.92 -10.36
N LEU A 16 -1.12 -4.38 -9.51
CA LEU A 16 -0.91 -4.88 -8.16
C LEU A 16 -2.16 -4.74 -7.29
N LEU A 17 -2.91 -3.65 -7.43
CA LEU A 17 -4.16 -3.46 -6.70
C LEU A 17 -5.23 -4.47 -7.12
N GLU A 18 -5.35 -4.75 -8.42
CA GLU A 18 -6.27 -5.76 -8.96
C GLU A 18 -5.89 -7.17 -8.47
N GLU A 19 -4.61 -7.53 -8.58
CA GLU A 19 -4.08 -8.81 -8.10
C GLU A 19 -4.30 -8.96 -6.58
N PHE A 20 -4.02 -7.92 -5.81
CA PHE A 20 -4.24 -7.91 -4.36
C PHE A 20 -5.72 -8.05 -4.01
N GLY A 21 -6.61 -7.41 -4.76
CA GLY A 21 -8.07 -7.52 -4.59
C GLY A 21 -8.61 -8.94 -4.80
N ALA A 22 -7.90 -9.79 -5.56
CA ALA A 22 -8.23 -11.20 -5.73
C ALA A 22 -7.72 -12.10 -4.58
N LEU A 23 -6.82 -11.60 -3.73
CA LEU A 23 -6.30 -12.36 -2.59
C LEU A 23 -7.32 -12.40 -1.45
N ARG A 24 -7.40 -13.55 -0.77
CA ARG A 24 -8.16 -13.67 0.47
C ARG A 24 -7.30 -13.24 1.65
N PHE A 25 -7.93 -12.58 2.62
CA PHE A 25 -7.24 -12.24 3.87
C PHE A 25 -6.83 -13.55 4.61
N PRO A 26 -5.61 -13.65 5.16
CA PRO A 26 -5.17 -14.84 5.91
C PRO A 26 -6.04 -15.05 7.18
N PRO A 27 -6.79 -16.15 7.29
CA PRO A 27 -7.79 -16.32 8.35
C PRO A 27 -7.18 -16.36 9.76
N ASP A 28 -5.99 -16.97 9.92
CA ASP A 28 -5.31 -17.10 11.21
C ASP A 28 -4.77 -15.75 11.76
N TRP A 29 -4.86 -14.70 10.95
CA TRP A 29 -4.43 -13.34 11.27
C TRP A 29 -5.58 -12.37 11.53
N TYR A 30 -6.84 -12.84 11.48
CA TYR A 30 -8.03 -12.00 11.57
C TYR A 30 -8.15 -11.31 12.94
N ASP A 31 -7.93 -12.06 14.02
CA ASP A 31 -8.06 -11.59 15.41
C ASP A 31 -6.78 -10.92 15.94
N ARG A 32 -5.80 -10.65 15.07
CA ARG A 32 -4.53 -10.02 15.47
C ARG A 32 -4.65 -8.50 15.35
N GLU A 33 -4.35 -7.83 16.45
CA GLU A 33 -4.39 -6.36 16.56
C GLU A 33 -3.04 -5.78 17.01
N PRO A 34 -1.98 -5.92 16.20
CA PRO A 34 -0.70 -5.30 16.51
C PRO A 34 -0.85 -3.77 16.59
N GLY A 35 -0.35 -3.16 17.67
CA GLY A 35 -0.51 -1.72 17.91
C GLY A 35 -1.96 -1.29 18.15
N GLY A 36 -2.89 -2.22 18.38
CA GLY A 36 -4.31 -1.95 18.55
C GLY A 36 -5.07 -1.70 17.23
N GLU A 37 -4.44 -1.92 16.07
CA GLU A 37 -5.09 -1.82 14.75
C GLU A 37 -5.34 -3.22 14.20
N SER A 38 -6.59 -3.51 13.82
CA SER A 38 -6.93 -4.75 13.13
C SER A 38 -6.15 -4.85 11.82
N LEU A 39 -5.55 -6.01 11.56
CA LEU A 39 -4.83 -6.25 10.31
C LEU A 39 -5.72 -6.17 9.06
N VAL A 40 -7.03 -6.43 9.21
CA VAL A 40 -8.01 -6.23 8.14
C VAL A 40 -8.20 -4.74 7.87
N THR A 41 -8.29 -3.92 8.93
CA THR A 41 -8.34 -2.45 8.80
C THR A 41 -7.06 -1.91 8.16
N LEU A 42 -5.90 -2.40 8.60
CA LEU A 42 -4.60 -2.04 8.01
C LEU A 42 -4.58 -2.33 6.49
N ALA A 43 -4.98 -3.54 6.09
CA ALA A 43 -4.99 -3.95 4.69
C ALA A 43 -5.98 -3.15 3.84
N THR A 44 -7.22 -2.96 4.32
CA THR A 44 -8.25 -2.20 3.60
C THR A 44 -7.88 -0.73 3.47
N THR A 45 -7.30 -0.13 4.50
CA THR A 45 -6.79 1.24 4.47
C THR A 45 -5.68 1.40 3.43
N LEU A 46 -4.68 0.52 3.43
CA LEU A 46 -3.57 0.60 2.47
C LEU A 46 -4.04 0.39 1.01
N ALA A 47 -4.96 -0.53 0.78
CA ALA A 47 -5.60 -0.69 -0.52
C ALA A 47 -6.41 0.56 -0.94
N GLY A 48 -7.14 1.17 0.01
CA GLY A 48 -7.88 2.41 -0.23
C GLY A 48 -6.98 3.60 -0.56
N CYS A 49 -5.88 3.78 0.16
CA CYS A 49 -4.87 4.80 -0.15
C CYS A 49 -4.22 4.55 -1.53
N THR A 50 -4.00 3.29 -1.88
CA THR A 50 -3.48 2.92 -3.20
C THR A 50 -4.46 3.28 -4.32
N ALA A 51 -5.74 2.94 -4.16
CA ALA A 51 -6.78 3.32 -5.11
C ALA A 51 -6.86 4.85 -5.28
N ALA A 52 -6.86 5.60 -4.17
CA ALA A 52 -6.87 7.06 -4.20
C ALA A 52 -5.62 7.64 -4.90
N THR A 53 -4.47 6.98 -4.79
CA THR A 53 -3.24 7.37 -5.49
C THR A 53 -3.36 7.21 -7.00
N LEU A 54 -4.08 6.19 -7.47
CA LEU A 54 -4.36 5.99 -8.90
C LEU A 54 -5.25 7.12 -9.44
N ASP A 55 -6.26 7.53 -8.67
CA ASP A 55 -7.20 8.59 -9.02
C ASP A 55 -6.55 9.99 -9.07
N GLY A 56 -5.54 10.25 -8.24
CA GLY A 56 -4.88 11.55 -8.20
C GLY A 56 -3.81 11.66 -7.11
N PRO A 57 -3.17 12.84 -6.97
CA PRO A 57 -2.31 13.12 -5.82
C PRO A 57 -3.10 13.06 -4.51
N LEU A 58 -2.55 12.40 -3.50
CA LEU A 58 -3.14 12.32 -2.17
C LEU A 58 -3.08 13.68 -1.46
N ASP A 59 -4.10 13.98 -0.65
CA ASP A 59 -4.00 15.06 0.32
C ASP A 59 -3.00 14.71 1.45
N ALA A 60 -2.62 15.71 2.23
CA ALA A 60 -1.64 15.54 3.30
C ALA A 60 -2.08 14.50 4.35
N ARG A 61 -3.38 14.38 4.61
CA ARG A 61 -3.91 13.44 5.59
C ARG A 61 -3.78 12.01 5.08
N HIS A 62 -4.20 11.73 3.85
CA HIS A 62 -4.10 10.40 3.25
C HIS A 62 -2.64 9.98 3.05
N ARG A 63 -1.75 10.91 2.68
CA ARG A 63 -0.31 10.64 2.56
C ARG A 63 0.33 10.24 3.90
N GLU A 64 0.04 10.99 4.96
CA GLU A 64 0.53 10.65 6.30
C GLU A 64 -0.03 9.31 6.78
N HIS A 65 -1.32 9.07 6.52
CA HIS A 65 -1.99 7.83 6.87
C HIS A 65 -1.35 6.62 6.17
N LEU A 66 -1.06 6.73 4.86
CA LEU A 66 -0.34 5.71 4.08
C LEU A 66 1.05 5.42 4.68
N ARG A 67 1.83 6.46 5.00
CA ARG A 67 3.18 6.32 5.57
C ARG A 67 3.17 5.60 6.91
N GLN A 68 2.29 6.01 7.82
CA GLN A 68 2.17 5.40 9.15
C GLN A 68 1.79 3.93 9.08
N ARG A 69 0.79 3.57 8.25
CA ARG A 69 0.37 2.16 8.07
C ARG A 69 1.43 1.33 7.37
N ARG A 70 2.13 1.88 6.38
CA ARG A 70 3.23 1.20 5.72
C ARG A 70 4.36 0.88 6.70
N ALA A 71 4.70 1.83 7.58
CA ALA A 71 5.72 1.61 8.61
C ALA A 71 5.29 0.51 9.59
N LEU A 72 4.04 0.56 10.09
CA LEU A 72 3.48 -0.49 10.93
C LEU A 72 3.53 -1.86 10.24
N LEU A 73 3.15 -1.93 8.96
CA LEU A 73 3.20 -3.16 8.19
C LEU A 73 4.64 -3.69 8.04
N ALA A 74 5.62 -2.82 7.82
CA ALA A 74 7.03 -3.20 7.74
C ALA A 74 7.52 -3.88 9.02
N ASP A 75 7.15 -3.33 10.18
CA ASP A 75 7.49 -3.88 11.50
C ASP A 75 6.82 -5.23 11.76
N LEU A 76 5.71 -5.52 11.08
CA LEU A 76 4.95 -6.76 11.21
C LEU A 76 5.41 -7.89 10.29
N LEU A 77 6.13 -7.58 9.20
CA LEU A 77 6.61 -8.59 8.25
C LEU A 77 7.40 -9.74 8.90
N PRO A 78 8.29 -9.50 9.90
CA PRO A 78 8.98 -10.59 10.58
C PRO A 78 8.05 -11.53 11.35
N ALA A 79 6.94 -11.03 11.89
CA ALA A 79 6.00 -11.83 12.67
C ALA A 79 5.20 -12.80 11.78
N VAL A 80 4.92 -12.41 10.54
CA VAL A 80 4.18 -13.23 9.58
C VAL A 80 5.07 -14.23 8.83
N ALA A 81 6.40 -14.11 8.94
CA ALA A 81 7.39 -14.87 8.17
C ALA A 81 7.28 -16.40 8.30
N ALA A 82 6.71 -16.90 9.41
CA ALA A 82 6.50 -18.33 9.64
C ALA A 82 5.32 -18.91 8.84
N ASP A 83 4.40 -18.05 8.39
CA ASP A 83 3.23 -18.41 7.59
C ASP A 83 3.47 -17.96 6.14
N THR A 84 3.70 -18.92 5.24
CA THR A 84 4.00 -18.64 3.82
C THR A 84 2.88 -17.86 3.12
N TYR A 85 1.61 -18.15 3.44
CA TYR A 85 0.49 -17.46 2.81
C TYR A 85 0.36 -16.03 3.33
N ALA A 86 0.36 -15.86 4.65
CA ALA A 86 0.32 -14.54 5.26
C ALA A 86 1.52 -13.69 4.84
N THR A 87 2.72 -14.28 4.78
CA THR A 87 3.91 -13.61 4.24
C THR A 87 3.68 -13.12 2.82
N GLY A 88 3.18 -13.97 1.91
CA GLY A 88 2.89 -13.57 0.54
C GLY A 88 1.87 -12.43 0.47
N TYR A 89 0.81 -12.50 1.27
CA TYR A 89 -0.23 -11.49 1.37
C TYR A 89 0.33 -10.14 1.85
N PHE A 90 0.98 -10.11 3.01
CA PHE A 90 1.47 -8.90 3.65
C PHE A 90 2.67 -8.29 2.91
N VAL A 91 3.53 -9.10 2.28
CA VAL A 91 4.61 -8.59 1.41
C VAL A 91 4.05 -7.94 0.15
N THR A 92 3.02 -8.53 -0.46
CA THR A 92 2.34 -7.93 -1.62
C THR A 92 1.72 -6.58 -1.24
N LEU A 93 0.99 -6.54 -0.12
CA LEU A 93 0.43 -5.31 0.43
C LEU A 93 1.50 -4.25 0.71
N TYR A 94 2.64 -4.64 1.29
CA TYR A 94 3.75 -3.74 1.58
C TYR A 94 4.35 -3.14 0.30
N ARG A 95 4.62 -3.98 -0.71
CA ARG A 95 5.14 -3.53 -2.01
C ARG A 95 4.18 -2.57 -2.71
N MET A 96 2.88 -2.88 -2.67
CA MET A 96 1.84 -2.00 -3.20
C MET A 96 1.84 -0.64 -2.48
N ALA A 97 1.92 -0.62 -1.15
CA ALA A 97 1.97 0.61 -0.37
C ALA A 97 3.24 1.45 -0.64
N VAL A 98 4.40 0.81 -0.82
CA VAL A 98 5.65 1.49 -1.22
C VAL A 98 5.48 2.15 -2.58
N LEU A 99 4.98 1.41 -3.57
CA LEU A 99 4.79 1.95 -4.92
C LEU A 99 3.75 3.08 -4.95
N ALA A 100 2.68 2.99 -4.15
CA ALA A 100 1.72 4.07 -3.99
C ALA A 100 2.37 5.34 -3.45
N GLU A 101 3.21 5.24 -2.41
CA GLU A 101 3.95 6.40 -1.88
C GLU A 101 4.87 7.02 -2.95
N GLU A 102 5.60 6.20 -3.69
CA GLU A 102 6.49 6.69 -4.76
C GLU A 102 5.74 7.37 -5.91
N VAL A 103 4.61 6.80 -6.35
CA VAL A 103 3.75 7.37 -7.38
C VAL A 103 3.16 8.71 -6.92
N ASP A 104 2.67 8.77 -5.69
CA ASP A 104 2.11 10.00 -5.11
C ASP A 104 3.17 11.11 -5.00
N ASP A 105 4.37 10.81 -4.48
CA ASP A 105 5.45 11.79 -4.35
C ASP A 105 5.89 12.32 -5.73
N ARG A 106 5.94 11.47 -6.75
CA ARG A 106 6.27 11.88 -8.13
C ARG A 106 5.16 12.69 -8.77
N ARG A 107 3.88 12.34 -8.57
CA ARG A 107 2.73 13.15 -9.02
C ARG A 107 2.74 14.53 -8.35
N ALA A 108 2.98 14.60 -7.04
CA ALA A 108 3.06 15.86 -6.31
C ALA A 108 4.21 16.75 -6.82
N ALA A 109 5.34 16.16 -7.24
CA ALA A 109 6.46 16.89 -7.83
C ALA A 109 6.16 17.45 -9.23
N VAL A 110 5.31 16.78 -10.02
CA VAL A 110 4.89 17.25 -11.35
C VAL A 110 3.80 18.34 -11.25
N VAL A 111 2.94 18.29 -10.22
CA VAL A 111 1.79 19.20 -10.07
C VAL A 111 2.14 20.54 -9.42
N ARG A 112 3.30 20.70 -8.76
CA ARG A 112 3.75 22.02 -8.28
C ARG A 112 4.41 22.81 -9.43
N PRO A 113 3.76 23.84 -10.03
CA PRO A 113 4.52 24.86 -10.73
C PRO A 113 5.26 25.70 -9.68
N GLY A 114 6.49 26.10 -10.00
CA GLY A 114 7.17 27.17 -9.27
C GLY A 114 6.41 28.50 -9.38
#